data_AF-A0A9L0JUV6-F1
#
_entry.id   AF-A0A9L0JUV6-F1
#
_cell.length_a   1.000
_cell.length_b   1.000
_cell.length_c   1.000
_cell.angle_alpha   90.00
_cell.angle_beta   90.00
_cell.angle_gamma   90.00
#
_symmetry.space_group_name_H-M   'P 1'
#
loop_
_entity.id
_entity.type
_entity.pdbx_description
1 polymer ?
#
loop_
_entity_poly.entity_id
_entity_poly.type
_entity_poly.pdbx_seq_one_letter_code
_entity_poly.pdbx_strand_id
1 'polypeptide(L)'
;MGGTASTRRVTFEADENENITVVKGIRLSENVIDRMKETSPSALKSQRYSGAYGASVSDEELKRRVAEELALEQAKKESENQKRLKQSSEVDQERAFANEQLTRAILRERISSEEERAKAKHLIKVELLWMKPGVLTTRSHFSLPGNQHVTSQN
;
A
#
# COMPACT_ATOMS: atom_id res chain seq x y z
N MET A 1 0.39 -36.58 -54.18
CA MET A 1 0.47 -35.12 -53.92
C MET A 1 0.37 -34.90 -52.42
N GLY A 2 1.33 -34.17 -51.83
CA GLY A 2 1.62 -34.16 -50.40
C GLY A 2 0.50 -33.57 -49.54
N GLY A 3 0.09 -34.33 -48.52
CA GLY A 3 -0.75 -33.84 -47.44
C GLY A 3 0.03 -32.82 -46.62
N THR A 4 -0.45 -31.59 -46.56
CA THR A 4 0.11 -30.55 -45.70
C THR A 4 -0.20 -30.92 -44.26
N ALA A 5 0.71 -31.63 -43.59
CA ALA A 5 0.76 -31.67 -42.13
C ALA A 5 1.10 -30.24 -41.67
N SER A 6 0.05 -29.42 -41.47
CA SER A 6 0.14 -28.03 -41.09
C SER A 6 0.55 -27.93 -39.62
N THR A 7 1.84 -28.12 -39.33
CA THR A 7 2.43 -27.86 -38.02
C THR A 7 2.48 -26.34 -37.81
N ARG A 8 1.34 -25.76 -37.43
CA ARG A 8 1.27 -24.34 -37.05
C ARG A 8 2.00 -24.16 -35.74
N ARG A 9 2.90 -23.18 -35.67
CA ARG A 9 3.64 -22.84 -34.45
C ARG A 9 2.67 -22.25 -33.44
N VAL A 10 2.63 -22.82 -32.24
CA VAL A 10 1.80 -22.36 -31.12
C VAL A 10 2.71 -21.78 -30.05
N THR A 11 2.34 -20.64 -29.47
CA THR A 11 3.05 -20.02 -28.35
C THR A 11 2.29 -20.32 -27.05
N PHE A 12 3.01 -20.82 -26.05
CA PHE A 12 2.48 -21.17 -24.74
C PHE A 12 2.93 -20.14 -23.70
N GLU A 13 2.03 -19.79 -22.80
CA GLU A 13 2.30 -18.93 -21.63
C GLU A 13 1.63 -19.56 -20.41
N ALA A 14 2.31 -19.53 -19.27
CA ALA A 14 1.76 -19.96 -18.00
C ALA A 14 1.19 -18.74 -17.27
N ASP A 15 -0.03 -18.87 -16.75
CA ASP A 15 -0.61 -17.84 -15.89
C ASP A 15 0.01 -17.85 -14.47
N GLU A 16 -0.47 -16.95 -13.61
CA GLU A 16 -0.03 -16.83 -12.21
C GLU A 16 -0.31 -18.07 -11.35
N ASN A 17 -1.11 -19.02 -11.85
CA ASN A 17 -1.42 -20.30 -11.21
C ASN A 17 -0.71 -21.48 -11.91
N GLU A 18 0.31 -21.20 -12.74
CA GLU A 18 1.07 -22.18 -13.53
C GLU A 18 0.23 -22.98 -14.56
N ASN A 19 -1.00 -22.54 -14.88
CA ASN A 19 -1.78 -23.19 -15.92
C ASN A 19 -1.25 -22.81 -17.30
N ILE A 20 -0.85 -23.80 -18.09
CA ILE A 20 -0.38 -23.57 -19.46
C ILE A 20 -1.56 -23.20 -20.35
N THR A 21 -1.52 -21.99 -20.92
CA THR A 21 -2.49 -21.52 -21.91
C THR A 21 -1.82 -21.28 -23.25
N VAL A 22 -2.61 -21.39 -24.32
CA VAL A 22 -2.17 -21.09 -25.68
C VAL A 22 -2.43 -19.61 -25.94
N VAL A 23 -1.35 -18.82 -26.10
CA VAL A 23 -1.42 -17.37 -26.34
C VAL A 23 -1.97 -17.06 -27.73
N LYS A 24 -1.52 -17.83 -28.73
CA LYS A 24 -1.97 -17.67 -30.13
C LYS A 24 -2.16 -19.03 -30.77
N GLY A 25 -3.42 -19.40 -30.95
CA GLY A 25 -3.83 -20.68 -31.52
C GLY A 25 -5.35 -20.84 -31.49
N ILE A 26 -5.83 -21.97 -32.00
CA ILE A 26 -7.26 -22.32 -31.96
C ILE A 26 -7.46 -23.25 -30.77
N ARG A 27 -8.29 -22.84 -29.81
CA ARG A 27 -8.75 -23.70 -28.73
C ARG A 27 -9.98 -24.48 -29.21
N LEU A 28 -10.01 -25.78 -28.92
CA LEU A 28 -11.18 -26.61 -29.17
C LEU A 28 -12.22 -26.33 -28.08
N SER A 29 -13.50 -26.55 -28.38
CA SER A 29 -14.57 -26.47 -27.37
C SER A 29 -14.51 -27.67 -26.44
N GLU A 30 -15.00 -27.52 -25.21
CA GLU A 30 -15.00 -28.58 -24.18
C GLU A 30 -15.62 -29.88 -24.72
N ASN A 31 -16.74 -29.75 -25.44
CA ASN A 31 -17.44 -30.87 -26.04
C ASN A 31 -16.64 -31.61 -27.13
N VAL A 32 -15.74 -30.91 -27.84
CA VAL A 32 -14.82 -31.53 -28.80
C VAL A 32 -13.62 -32.14 -28.08
N ILE A 33 -13.11 -31.49 -27.03
CA ILE A 33 -12.01 -31.97 -26.19
C ILE A 33 -12.41 -33.29 -25.51
N ASP A 34 -13.60 -33.37 -24.90
CA ASP A 34 -14.07 -34.57 -24.23
C ASP A 34 -14.28 -35.71 -25.22
N ARG A 35 -14.86 -35.43 -26.39
CA ARG A 35 -14.93 -36.44 -27.45
C ARG A 35 -13.56 -36.87 -27.94
N MET A 36 -12.58 -35.99 -28.04
CA MET A 36 -11.20 -36.37 -28.41
C MET A 36 -10.51 -37.19 -27.31
N LYS A 37 -10.81 -36.91 -26.04
CA LYS A 37 -10.35 -37.70 -24.90
C LYS A 37 -10.99 -39.09 -24.89
N GLU A 38 -12.27 -39.19 -25.19
CA GLU A 38 -13.01 -40.47 -25.21
C GLU A 38 -12.85 -41.27 -26.50
N THR A 39 -12.49 -40.63 -27.62
CA THR A 39 -12.23 -41.29 -28.91
C THR A 39 -10.79 -41.79 -29.06
N SER A 40 -9.94 -41.65 -28.04
CA SER A 40 -8.70 -42.42 -27.93
C SER A 40 -9.00 -43.82 -27.38
N PRO A 41 -8.92 -44.90 -28.18
CA PRO A 41 -9.10 -46.25 -27.67
C PRO A 41 -7.80 -46.68 -26.95
N SER A 42 -7.53 -46.12 -25.78
CA SER A 42 -6.36 -46.49 -25.00
C SER A 42 -6.63 -46.46 -23.50
N ALA A 43 -7.54 -47.32 -23.05
CA ALA A 43 -7.49 -47.82 -21.67
C ALA A 43 -7.97 -49.26 -21.52
N LEU A 44 -8.06 -50.04 -22.60
CA LEU A 44 -8.23 -51.49 -22.50
C LEU A 44 -7.20 -52.23 -23.35
N LYS A 45 -6.13 -52.62 -22.65
CA LYS A 45 -5.22 -53.75 -22.88
C LYS A 45 -4.13 -53.58 -23.94
N SER A 46 -2.90 -53.38 -23.46
CA SER A 46 -1.73 -54.03 -24.05
C SER A 46 -0.80 -54.53 -22.93
N GLN A 47 -0.71 -55.87 -22.85
CA GLN A 47 0.55 -56.61 -22.71
C GLN A 47 1.35 -56.31 -21.42
N ARG A 48 1.26 -57.14 -20.38
CA ARG A 48 2.09 -58.35 -20.27
C ARG A 48 3.38 -58.27 -21.12
N TYR A 49 4.25 -57.33 -20.77
CA TYR A 49 5.69 -57.51 -20.94
C TYR A 49 6.24 -57.92 -19.57
N SER A 50 6.40 -59.22 -19.38
CA SER A 50 7.32 -59.73 -18.38
C SER A 50 8.75 -59.39 -18.81
N GLY A 51 9.50 -58.75 -17.91
CA GLY A 51 10.94 -58.96 -17.80
C GLY A 51 11.84 -57.92 -18.46
N ALA A 52 12.13 -56.84 -17.76
CA ALA A 52 13.41 -56.13 -17.86
C ALA A 52 13.71 -55.41 -16.54
N TYR A 53 14.49 -56.08 -15.68
CA TYR A 53 15.23 -55.51 -14.55
C TYR A 53 14.41 -54.80 -13.47
N GLY A 54 14.04 -55.59 -12.46
CA GLY A 54 13.54 -55.09 -11.20
C GLY A 54 14.55 -54.19 -10.50
N ALA A 55 14.23 -52.90 -10.45
CA ALA A 55 14.20 -52.24 -9.16
C ALA A 55 12.80 -52.52 -8.60
N SER A 56 12.62 -53.67 -7.93
CA SER A 56 11.45 -53.88 -7.09
C SER A 56 11.54 -52.79 -6.03
N VAL A 57 10.85 -51.67 -6.25
CA VAL A 57 10.71 -50.65 -5.22
C VAL A 57 10.02 -51.36 -4.08
N SER A 58 10.77 -51.60 -2.99
CA SER A 58 10.20 -52.25 -1.81
C SER A 58 9.11 -51.35 -1.24
N ASP A 59 8.14 -51.94 -0.57
CA ASP A 59 7.06 -51.19 0.10
C ASP A 59 7.66 -50.14 1.07
N GLU A 60 8.81 -50.46 1.65
CA GLU A 60 9.66 -49.61 2.48
C GLU A 60 10.23 -48.40 1.73
N GLU A 61 10.68 -48.56 0.48
CA GLU A 61 11.19 -47.46 -0.35
C GLU A 61 10.05 -46.54 -0.81
N LEU A 62 8.87 -47.11 -1.13
CA LEU A 62 7.65 -46.35 -1.41
C LEU A 62 7.20 -45.53 -0.20
N LYS A 63 7.14 -46.15 0.97
CA LYS A 63 6.77 -45.50 2.23
C LYS A 63 7.77 -44.40 2.61
N ARG A 64 9.05 -44.62 2.35
CA ARG A 64 10.10 -43.61 2.55
C ARG A 64 9.90 -42.39 1.66
N ARG A 65 9.61 -42.57 0.37
CA ARG A 65 9.34 -41.46 -0.56
C ARG A 65 8.11 -40.65 -0.18
N VAL A 66 7.03 -41.31 0.21
CA VAL A 66 5.83 -40.63 0.69
C VAL A 66 6.15 -39.80 1.95
N ALA A 67 6.89 -40.36 2.91
CA ALA A 67 7.28 -39.64 4.11
C ALA A 67 8.20 -38.45 3.82
N GLU A 68 9.15 -38.60 2.89
CA GLU A 68 10.06 -37.54 2.45
C GLU A 68 9.31 -36.42 1.72
N GLU A 69 8.38 -36.76 0.82
CA GLU A 69 7.53 -35.81 0.11
C GLU A 69 6.65 -35.00 1.08
N LEU A 70 6.03 -35.69 2.05
CA LEU A 70 5.23 -35.06 3.11
C LEU A 70 6.07 -34.13 3.99
N ALA A 71 7.29 -34.54 4.34
CA ALA A 71 8.21 -33.73 5.13
C ALA A 71 8.65 -32.47 4.38
N LEU A 72 8.95 -32.60 3.08
CA LEU A 72 9.31 -31.46 2.22
C LEU A 72 8.14 -30.49 2.05
N GLU A 73 6.93 -30.99 1.87
CA GLU A 73 5.73 -30.17 1.75
C GLU A 73 5.41 -29.43 3.06
N GLN A 74 5.57 -30.12 4.20
CA GLN A 74 5.42 -29.51 5.52
C GLN A 74 6.47 -28.42 5.77
N ALA A 75 7.73 -28.68 5.41
CA ALA A 75 8.80 -27.69 5.51
C ALA A 75 8.55 -26.46 4.63
N LYS A 76 8.05 -26.64 3.40
CA LYS A 76 7.66 -25.52 2.52
C LYS A 76 6.56 -24.67 3.17
N LYS A 77 5.50 -25.31 3.67
CA LYS A 77 4.36 -24.65 4.31
C LYS A 77 4.78 -23.89 5.58
N GLU A 78 5.63 -24.48 6.40
CA GLU A 78 6.20 -23.81 7.58
C GLU A 78 7.08 -22.63 7.20
N SER A 79 7.90 -22.75 6.14
CA SER A 79 8.71 -21.63 5.65
C SER A 79 7.85 -20.48 5.11
N GLU A 80 6.76 -20.80 4.40
CA GLU A 80 5.84 -19.79 3.88
C GLU A 80 5.12 -19.06 5.02
N ASN A 81 4.62 -19.80 6.01
CA ASN A 81 4.03 -19.23 7.21
C ASN A 81 5.03 -18.35 7.97
N GLN A 82 6.28 -18.78 8.08
CA GLN A 82 7.32 -17.99 8.74
C GLN A 82 7.61 -16.69 7.98
N LYS A 83 7.62 -16.72 6.64
CA LYS A 83 7.76 -15.52 5.81
C LYS A 83 6.58 -14.57 6.00
N ARG A 84 5.35 -15.09 5.98
CA ARG A 84 4.12 -14.30 6.21
C ARG A 84 4.12 -13.65 7.60
N LEU A 85 4.52 -14.38 8.64
CA LEU A 85 4.63 -13.87 10.01
C LEU A 85 5.69 -12.77 10.15
N LYS A 86 6.86 -12.95 9.51
CA LYS A 86 7.91 -11.90 9.51
C LYS A 86 7.42 -10.65 8.79
N GLN A 87 6.83 -10.82 7.62
CA GLN A 87 6.27 -9.71 6.85
C GLN A 87 5.16 -8.97 7.63
N SER A 88 4.24 -9.69 8.27
CA SER A 88 3.19 -9.05 9.07
C SER A 88 3.79 -8.29 10.26
N SER A 89 4.77 -8.88 10.94
CA SER A 89 5.47 -8.24 12.07
C SER A 89 6.20 -6.96 11.63
N GLU A 90 6.86 -6.96 10.48
CA GLU A 90 7.55 -5.78 9.94
C GLU A 90 6.56 -4.66 9.60
N VAL A 91 5.43 -5.01 8.96
CA VAL A 91 4.36 -4.05 8.63
C VAL A 91 3.76 -3.43 9.90
N ASP A 92 3.52 -4.25 10.94
CA ASP A 92 3.00 -3.75 12.22
C ASP A 92 3.99 -2.82 12.91
N GLN A 93 5.29 -3.14 12.86
CA GLN A 93 6.35 -2.30 13.42
C GLN A 93 6.47 -0.96 12.68
N GLU A 94 6.42 -0.97 11.35
CA GLU A 94 6.46 0.25 10.53
C GLU A 94 5.23 1.12 10.80
N ARG A 95 4.04 0.51 10.89
CA ARG A 95 2.80 1.21 11.23
C ARG A 95 2.87 1.85 12.61
N ALA A 96 3.45 1.17 13.60
CA ALA A 96 3.65 1.72 14.94
C ALA A 96 4.59 2.92 14.93
N PHE A 97 5.72 2.83 14.23
CA PHE A 97 6.66 3.94 14.08
C PHE A 97 6.01 5.15 13.38
N ALA A 98 5.30 4.93 12.28
CA ALA A 98 4.60 5.99 11.56
C ALA A 98 3.53 6.66 12.44
N ASN A 99 2.79 5.89 13.23
CA ASN A 99 1.80 6.40 14.17
C ASN A 99 2.42 7.26 15.28
N GLU A 100 3.54 6.81 15.84
CA GLU A 100 4.27 7.58 16.85
C GLU A 100 4.78 8.91 16.26
N GLN A 101 5.34 8.88 15.05
CA GLN A 101 5.80 10.08 14.37
C GLN A 101 4.67 11.05 14.09
N LEU A 102 3.53 10.57 13.59
CA LEU A 102 2.33 11.37 13.37
C LEU A 102 1.86 12.01 14.69
N THR A 103 1.83 11.24 15.78
CA THR A 103 1.45 11.75 17.10
C THR A 103 2.39 12.87 17.56
N ARG A 104 3.71 12.69 17.39
CA ARG A 104 4.71 13.72 17.70
C ARG A 104 4.56 14.96 16.84
N ALA A 105 4.30 14.80 15.54
CA ALA A 105 4.11 15.91 14.61
C ALA A 105 2.86 16.73 14.97
N ILE A 106 1.73 16.08 15.24
CA ILE A 106 0.49 16.74 15.66
C ILE A 106 0.70 17.55 16.95
N LEU A 107 1.39 16.97 17.93
CA LEU A 107 1.67 17.69 19.19
C LEU A 107 2.56 18.92 18.95
N ARG A 108 3.61 18.78 18.13
CA ARG A 108 4.48 19.91 17.76
C ARG A 108 3.69 21.00 17.03
N GLU A 109 2.88 20.62 16.05
CA GLU A 109 2.05 21.57 15.29
C GLU A 109 1.06 22.31 16.18
N ARG A 110 0.40 21.60 17.11
CA ARG A 110 -0.51 22.22 18.08
C ARG A 110 0.21 23.25 18.96
N ILE A 111 1.38 22.88 19.49
CA ILE A 111 2.19 23.78 20.32
C ILE A 111 2.61 25.02 19.52
N SER A 112 3.17 24.84 18.32
CA SER A 112 3.60 25.96 17.47
C SER A 112 2.42 26.87 17.08
N SER A 113 1.27 26.29 16.73
CA SER A 113 0.06 27.04 16.39
C SER A 113 -0.48 27.86 17.55
N GLU A 114 -0.39 27.33 18.77
CA GLU A 114 -0.82 28.04 19.98
C GLU A 114 0.16 29.14 20.37
N GLU A 115 1.47 28.88 20.25
CA GLU A 115 2.53 29.87 20.49
C GLU A 115 2.39 31.06 19.53
N GLU A 116 2.19 30.81 18.23
CA GLU A 116 1.95 31.86 17.24
C GLU A 116 0.67 32.66 17.54
N ARG A 117 -0.42 31.99 17.97
CA ARG A 117 -1.64 32.68 18.42
C ARG A 117 -1.38 33.57 19.64
N ALA A 118 -0.59 33.10 20.61
CA ALA A 118 -0.23 33.89 21.78
C ALA A 118 0.61 35.11 21.40
N LYS A 119 1.59 34.93 20.51
CA LYS A 119 2.40 36.03 19.95
C LYS A 119 1.54 37.03 19.20
N ALA A 120 0.62 36.58 18.34
CA ALA A 120 -0.29 37.47 17.61
C ALA A 120 -1.18 38.28 18.57
N LYS A 121 -1.76 37.64 19.60
CA LYS A 121 -2.53 38.35 20.65
C LYS A 121 -1.67 39.39 21.37
N HIS A 122 -0.42 39.04 21.68
CA HIS A 122 0.51 39.96 22.33
C HIS A 122 0.82 41.16 21.43
N LEU A 123 1.12 40.93 20.15
CA LEU A 123 1.35 41.98 19.17
C LEU A 123 0.15 42.93 19.04
N ILE A 124 -1.07 42.38 18.93
CA ILE A 124 -2.30 43.19 18.92
C ILE A 124 -2.44 44.01 20.21
N LYS A 125 -2.15 43.40 21.37
CA LYS A 125 -2.24 44.10 22.65
C LYS A 125 -1.20 45.20 22.79
N VAL A 126 0.02 44.97 22.30
CA VAL A 126 1.10 45.96 22.25
C VAL A 126 0.69 47.08 21.30
N GLU A 127 0.25 46.78 20.08
CA GLU A 127 -0.23 47.76 19.11
C GLU A 127 -1.35 48.63 19.70
N LEU A 128 -2.35 48.02 20.35
CA LEU A 128 -3.42 48.76 21.03
C LEU A 128 -2.93 49.66 22.17
N LEU A 129 -1.88 49.26 22.90
CA LEU A 129 -1.27 50.10 23.94
C LEU A 129 -0.52 51.29 23.34
N TRP A 130 0.21 51.08 22.24
CA TRP A 130 0.92 52.12 21.51
C TRP A 130 -0.03 53.08 20.77
N MET A 131 -1.22 52.60 20.38
CA MET A 131 -2.28 53.40 19.78
C MET A 131 -3.16 54.15 20.80
N LYS A 132 -2.85 54.14 22.11
CA LYS A 132 -3.54 55.01 23.07
C LYS A 132 -2.89 56.40 23.07
N PRO A 133 -3.50 57.45 22.51
CA PRO A 133 -3.04 58.81 22.73
C PRO A 133 -3.36 59.18 24.18
N GLY A 134 -2.32 59.30 25.00
CA GLY A 134 -2.46 59.83 26.35
C GLY A 134 -2.81 61.31 26.33
N VAL A 135 -3.94 61.64 26.96
CA VAL A 135 -4.11 62.84 27.80
C VAL A 135 -3.85 64.17 27.07
N LEU A 136 -4.91 64.72 26.47
CA LEU A 136 -4.96 66.15 26.14
C LEU A 136 -4.90 66.95 27.44
N THR A 137 -3.70 67.44 27.76
CA THR A 137 -3.47 68.58 28.63
C THR A 137 -4.34 69.75 28.17
N THR A 138 -5.43 70.04 28.89
CA THR A 138 -6.14 71.32 28.73
C THR A 138 -5.29 72.43 29.33
N ARG A 139 -4.39 72.90 28.46
CA ARG A 139 -3.59 74.11 28.59
C ARG A 139 -4.49 75.30 28.94
N SER A 140 -4.31 75.79 30.17
CA SER A 140 -4.50 77.16 30.64
C SER A 140 -5.24 78.12 29.70
N HIS A 141 -6.47 78.47 30.07
CA HIS A 141 -7.22 79.60 29.52
C HIS A 141 -6.52 80.91 29.98
N PHE A 142 -5.59 81.41 29.17
CA PHE A 142 -4.98 82.72 29.35
C PHE A 142 -5.92 83.77 28.73
N SER A 143 -6.71 84.41 29.58
CA SER A 143 -7.57 85.54 29.20
C SER A 143 -6.72 86.80 29.06
N LEU A 144 -6.63 87.35 27.84
CA LEU A 144 -6.02 88.67 27.60
C LEU A 144 -7.10 89.77 27.70
N PRO A 145 -6.77 90.94 28.27
CA PRO A 145 -7.73 91.96 28.64
C PRO A 145 -8.31 92.70 27.43
N GLY A 146 -9.60 93.00 27.52
CA GLY A 146 -10.39 93.72 26.53
C GLY A 146 -9.82 95.11 26.21
N ASN A 147 -9.67 95.33 24.92
CA ASN A 147 -9.31 96.60 24.30
C ASN A 147 -10.53 97.53 24.35
N GLN A 148 -10.56 98.53 25.23
CA GLN A 148 -11.60 99.56 25.23
C GLN A 148 -11.17 100.70 24.31
N HIS A 149 -11.82 100.79 23.15
CA HIS A 149 -11.70 101.91 22.23
C HIS A 149 -12.89 102.85 22.40
N VAL A 150 -12.58 104.06 22.89
CA VAL A 150 -13.13 105.38 22.51
C VAL A 150 -14.65 105.58 22.52
N THR A 151 -15.10 106.49 23.39
CA THR A 151 -16.03 107.57 23.02
C THR A 151 -15.74 108.81 23.87
N SER A 152 -15.08 109.80 23.26
CA SER A 152 -15.08 111.19 23.72
C SER A 152 -15.94 111.96 22.72
N GLN A 153 -17.14 112.41 23.12
CA GLN A 153 -17.85 113.51 22.50
C GLN A 153 -18.78 114.18 23.53
N ASN A 154 -18.63 115.51 23.60
CA ASN A 154 -19.38 116.57 24.28
C ASN A 154 -19.22 116.74 25.80
#